data_AF-A0A5S3PE16-F1
#
_entry.id   AF-A0A5S3PE16-F1
#
_cell.length_a   1.000
_cell.length_b   1.000
_cell.length_c   1.000
_cell.angle_alpha   90.00
_cell.angle_beta   90.00
_cell.angle_gamma   90.00
#
_symmetry.space_group_name_H-M   'P 1'
#
loop_
_entity.id
_entity.type
_entity.pdbx_description
1 polymer ?
#
loop_
_entity_poly.entity_id
_entity_poly.type
_entity_poly.pdbx_seq_one_letter_code
_entity_poly.pdbx_strand_id
1 'polypeptide(L)'
;MTQKLVFILIFLFGFISYSQYSFEGQIADNVDGKTVYLSIIEDYRKLSRPYLEQIIKKTSVDSLGYFRFQGDNLSMDNRIYRIHVDECSETTLDSNHFLGKCENSRSILFIANNSDTIRFPTSFADEVLCEISSTNDKSEAFLQIDALKEEMAFDFYDFRSEANRKLNSRKWFQTLQEFGLKLDEPLVELYIFDFLSDKRNETYSYYLKDVAKNDYYENLSQRLEEKYPNTVFTELYQTEIATDQQIANQNKSIYSNWKWILGGLLALSILLNIFLLFRHKSLQKNHKNSTLGKLTAQEQKIVNEILKDKTNKEIASDLFISLSTVKTHINNLYKKLNVSSREEIKSLFS
;
A
#
# COMPACT_ATOMS: atom_id res chain seq x y z
N MET A 1 0.23 55.16 -52.11
CA MET A 1 0.74 54.72 -50.78
C MET A 1 0.02 53.49 -50.24
N THR A 2 -1.19 53.20 -50.70
CA THR A 2 -2.05 52.09 -50.25
C THR A 2 -1.64 50.70 -50.78
N GLN A 3 -1.06 50.57 -51.97
CA GLN A 3 -0.62 49.27 -52.50
C GLN A 3 0.61 48.68 -51.78
N LYS A 4 1.50 49.52 -51.22
CA LYS A 4 2.65 49.04 -50.42
C LYS A 4 2.23 48.50 -49.04
N LEU A 5 1.11 48.97 -48.48
CA LEU A 5 0.57 48.51 -47.20
C LEU A 5 -0.07 47.12 -47.30
N VAL A 6 -0.70 46.79 -48.43
CA VAL A 6 -1.31 45.47 -48.65
C VAL A 6 -0.24 44.37 -48.76
N PHE A 7 0.90 44.66 -49.39
CA PHE A 7 2.01 43.71 -49.51
C PHE A 7 2.69 43.42 -48.16
N ILE A 8 2.76 44.41 -47.26
CA ILE A 8 3.29 44.23 -45.89
C ILE A 8 2.32 43.41 -45.04
N LEU A 9 1.00 43.57 -45.22
CA LEU A 9 -0.01 42.78 -44.50
C LEU A 9 -0.06 41.31 -44.92
N ILE A 10 0.22 41.00 -46.19
CA ILE A 10 0.29 39.61 -46.69
C ILE A 10 1.55 38.89 -46.19
N PHE A 11 2.66 39.62 -46.02
CA PHE A 11 3.90 39.05 -45.45
C PHE A 11 3.81 38.78 -43.93
N LEU A 12 2.89 39.46 -43.22
CA LEU A 12 2.63 39.23 -41.78
C LEU A 12 1.69 38.05 -41.51
N PHE A 13 0.94 37.58 -42.50
CA PHE A 13 -0.02 36.46 -42.37
C PHE A 13 0.48 35.13 -42.95
N GLY A 14 1.69 35.10 -43.52
CA GLY A 14 2.15 34.03 -44.38
C GLY A 14 3.18 33.09 -43.78
N PHE A 15 3.09 32.67 -42.51
CA PHE A 15 3.82 31.48 -42.03
C PHE A 15 3.09 30.87 -40.82
N ILE A 16 1.91 30.29 -41.05
CA ILE A 16 1.47 29.18 -40.18
C ILE A 16 2.26 27.97 -40.68
N SER A 17 3.51 27.82 -40.22
CA SER A 17 4.24 26.58 -40.41
C SER A 17 3.48 25.50 -39.65
N TYR A 18 2.86 24.58 -40.40
CA TYR A 18 2.31 23.37 -39.80
C TYR A 18 3.46 22.63 -39.13
N SER A 19 3.34 22.43 -37.82
CA SER A 19 4.28 21.63 -37.06
C SER A 19 4.24 20.20 -37.60
N GLN A 20 5.38 19.70 -38.07
CA GLN A 20 5.51 18.34 -38.58
C GLN A 20 6.64 17.65 -37.82
N TYR A 21 6.31 16.56 -37.15
CA TYR A 21 7.32 15.75 -36.49
C TYR A 21 8.10 14.93 -37.52
N SER A 22 9.35 14.61 -37.18
CA SER A 22 10.20 13.74 -38.00
C SER A 22 11.07 12.87 -37.13
N PHE A 23 10.79 11.56 -37.11
CA PHE A 23 11.57 10.57 -36.37
C PHE A 23 12.28 9.66 -37.37
N GLU A 24 13.60 9.61 -37.34
CA GLU A 24 14.40 8.82 -38.27
C GLU A 24 15.53 8.07 -37.56
N GLY A 25 15.92 6.92 -38.09
CA GLY A 25 17.00 6.13 -37.52
C GLY A 25 17.51 5.09 -38.49
N GLN A 26 18.58 4.41 -38.08
CA GLN A 26 19.21 3.37 -38.87
C GLN A 26 19.36 2.09 -38.05
N ILE A 27 19.13 0.95 -38.69
CA ILE A 27 19.23 -0.39 -38.12
C ILE A 27 20.33 -1.15 -38.88
N ALA A 28 21.28 -1.75 -38.18
CA ALA A 28 22.45 -2.40 -38.77
C ALA A 28 22.13 -3.74 -39.48
N ASP A 29 22.91 -4.03 -40.53
CA ASP A 29 22.95 -5.14 -41.51
C ASP A 29 21.90 -6.29 -41.48
N ASN A 30 21.45 -6.65 -42.68
CA ASN A 30 20.56 -7.79 -43.01
C ASN A 30 19.11 -7.67 -42.48
N VAL A 31 18.54 -6.47 -42.64
CA VAL A 31 17.25 -6.05 -42.07
C VAL A 31 16.22 -5.67 -43.14
N ASP A 32 16.54 -5.87 -44.42
CA ASP A 32 15.69 -5.46 -45.54
C ASP A 32 14.29 -6.06 -45.38
N GLY A 33 13.27 -5.20 -45.36
CA GLY A 33 11.89 -5.59 -45.17
C GLY A 33 11.41 -5.79 -43.72
N LYS A 34 12.24 -5.61 -42.68
CA LYS A 34 11.71 -5.57 -41.30
C LYS A 34 10.77 -4.38 -41.12
N THR A 35 9.79 -4.54 -40.24
CA THR A 35 8.81 -3.50 -39.92
C THR A 35 9.19 -2.82 -38.60
N VAL A 36 9.22 -1.49 -38.64
CA VAL A 36 9.40 -0.63 -37.47
C VAL A 36 8.05 -0.03 -37.10
N TYR A 37 7.74 -0.01 -35.82
CA TYR A 37 6.47 0.46 -35.29
C TYR A 37 6.68 1.66 -34.38
N LEU A 38 5.85 2.68 -34.56
CA LEU A 38 5.72 3.83 -33.67
C LEU A 38 4.46 3.65 -32.83
N SER A 39 4.61 3.66 -31.52
CA SER A 39 3.54 3.49 -30.54
C SER A 39 3.43 4.70 -29.61
N ILE A 40 2.22 5.01 -29.17
CA ILE A 40 1.95 6.00 -28.11
C ILE A 40 1.56 5.28 -26.82
N ILE A 41 2.07 5.74 -25.68
CA ILE A 41 1.85 5.13 -24.38
C ILE A 41 1.15 6.13 -23.48
N GLU A 42 -0.16 5.93 -23.31
CA GLU A 42 -1.00 6.74 -22.42
C GLU A 42 -1.10 6.13 -21.01
N ASP A 43 -0.80 4.85 -20.86
CA ASP A 43 -0.76 4.13 -19.59
C ASP A 43 0.71 3.81 -19.24
N TYR A 44 1.26 4.52 -18.26
CA TYR A 44 2.64 4.34 -17.84
C TYR A 44 2.90 2.98 -17.18
N ARG A 45 1.88 2.20 -16.79
CA ARG A 45 2.07 0.80 -16.34
C ARG A 45 2.34 -0.16 -17.50
N LYS A 46 2.20 0.30 -18.74
CA LYS A 46 2.46 -0.45 -19.99
C LYS A 46 3.78 -0.06 -20.67
N LEU A 47 4.74 0.48 -19.91
CA LEU A 47 6.07 0.89 -20.42
C LEU A 47 7.04 -0.27 -20.70
N SER A 48 6.82 -1.46 -20.12
CA SER A 48 7.78 -2.57 -20.20
C SER A 48 7.83 -3.30 -21.55
N ARG A 49 6.75 -3.26 -22.35
CA ARG A 49 6.67 -4.02 -23.61
C ARG A 49 5.71 -3.38 -24.62
N PRO A 50 5.87 -3.66 -25.93
CA PRO A 50 4.91 -3.24 -26.95
C PRO A 50 3.55 -3.91 -26.78
N TYR A 51 2.49 -3.13 -26.95
CA TYR A 51 1.11 -3.58 -27.03
C TYR A 51 0.50 -3.16 -28.36
N LEU A 52 -0.28 -4.04 -28.98
CA LEU A 52 -0.83 -3.78 -30.32
C LEU A 52 -1.75 -2.56 -30.34
N GLU A 53 -2.52 -2.33 -29.27
CA GLU A 53 -3.41 -1.16 -29.17
C GLU A 53 -2.67 0.19 -29.09
N GLN A 54 -1.37 0.18 -28.82
CA GLN A 54 -0.55 1.39 -28.71
C GLN A 54 0.02 1.83 -30.07
N ILE A 55 0.00 0.97 -31.08
CA ILE A 55 0.65 1.24 -32.37
C ILE A 55 -0.15 2.28 -33.16
N ILE A 56 0.50 3.38 -33.51
CA ILE A 56 -0.12 4.48 -34.28
C ILE A 56 0.39 4.57 -35.71
N LYS A 57 1.62 4.13 -35.98
CA LYS A 57 2.20 4.05 -37.33
C LYS A 57 3.16 2.86 -37.44
N LYS A 58 3.36 2.40 -38.67
CA LYS A 58 4.39 1.43 -39.04
C LYS A 58 5.08 1.87 -40.33
N THR A 59 6.34 1.51 -40.48
CA THR A 59 7.13 1.73 -41.70
C THR A 59 8.07 0.54 -41.92
N SER A 60 8.52 0.34 -43.15
CA SER A 60 9.49 -0.69 -43.48
C SER A 60 10.88 -0.07 -43.56
N VAL A 61 11.88 -0.86 -43.17
CA VAL A 61 13.29 -0.48 -43.29
C VAL A 61 13.72 -0.58 -44.77
N ASP A 62 14.47 0.41 -45.25
CA ASP A 62 15.02 0.38 -46.60
C ASP A 62 16.26 -0.54 -46.73
N SER A 63 16.76 -0.71 -47.95
CA SER A 63 17.93 -1.57 -48.23
C SER A 63 19.22 -1.13 -47.54
N LEU A 64 19.27 0.09 -47.00
CA LEU A 64 20.40 0.67 -46.29
C LEU A 64 20.19 0.67 -44.76
N GLY A 65 19.09 0.09 -44.28
CA GLY A 65 18.78 0.02 -42.86
C GLY A 65 18.04 1.24 -42.32
N TYR A 66 17.65 2.22 -43.15
CA TYR A 66 17.00 3.44 -42.67
C TYR A 66 15.49 3.28 -42.53
N PHE A 67 14.93 3.93 -41.52
CA PHE A 67 13.50 4.11 -41.35
C PHE A 67 13.18 5.59 -41.05
N ARG A 68 11.97 6.01 -41.42
CA ARG A 68 11.45 7.36 -41.12
C ARG A 68 9.96 7.35 -40.83
N PHE A 69 9.57 8.10 -39.80
CA PHE A 69 8.21 8.50 -39.51
C PHE A 69 8.10 10.02 -39.65
N GLN A 70 7.08 10.48 -40.37
CA GLN A 70 6.77 11.90 -40.50
C GLN A 70 5.26 12.12 -40.53
N GLY A 71 4.81 13.29 -40.09
CA GLY A 71 3.40 13.66 -40.14
C GLY A 71 3.07 14.81 -39.18
N ASP A 72 1.78 15.09 -39.06
CA ASP A 72 1.22 16.24 -38.32
C ASP A 72 0.13 15.82 -37.31
N ASN A 73 0.00 14.52 -37.07
CA ASN A 73 -1.09 13.92 -36.31
C ASN A 73 -0.73 13.51 -34.87
N LEU A 74 0.39 14.01 -34.34
CA LEU A 74 0.76 13.81 -32.93
C LEU A 74 0.21 14.94 -32.06
N SER A 75 0.19 14.71 -30.73
CA SER A 75 -0.13 15.74 -29.74
C SER A 75 0.87 16.90 -29.80
N MET A 76 0.37 18.14 -29.63
CA MET A 76 1.23 19.33 -29.47
C MET A 76 1.95 19.34 -28.12
N ASP A 77 1.33 18.73 -27.10
CA ASP A 77 1.98 18.48 -25.81
C ASP A 77 2.85 17.24 -25.89
N ASN A 78 3.91 17.22 -25.07
CA ASN A 78 4.76 16.05 -24.91
C ASN A 78 3.93 14.80 -24.51
N ARG A 79 4.26 13.67 -25.15
CA ARG A 79 3.72 12.35 -24.85
C ARG A 79 4.85 11.32 -24.88
N ILE A 80 4.59 10.17 -24.27
CA ILE A 80 5.52 9.03 -24.25
C ILE A 80 5.28 8.21 -25.52
N TYR A 81 6.35 8.04 -26.30
CA TYR A 81 6.34 7.20 -27.49
C TYR A 81 7.33 6.06 -27.36
N ARG A 82 7.06 5.00 -28.13
CA ARG A 82 7.98 3.89 -28.33
C ARG A 82 8.24 3.66 -29.80
N ILE A 83 9.50 3.49 -30.17
CA ILE A 83 9.88 2.85 -31.42
C ILE A 83 10.35 1.43 -31.10
N HIS A 84 9.83 0.46 -31.82
CA HIS A 84 10.29 -0.93 -31.71
C HIS A 84 10.39 -1.59 -33.07
N VAL A 85 11.33 -2.52 -33.18
CA VAL A 85 11.58 -3.34 -34.36
C VAL A 85 11.13 -4.76 -34.04
N ASP A 86 10.29 -5.32 -34.91
CA ASP A 86 9.87 -6.71 -34.78
C ASP A 86 10.91 -7.62 -35.41
N GLU A 87 11.60 -8.40 -34.57
CA GLU A 87 12.59 -9.39 -34.99
C GLU A 87 12.06 -10.83 -34.93
N CYS A 88 10.76 -10.99 -34.64
CA CYS A 88 10.15 -12.30 -34.53
C CYS A 88 9.74 -12.82 -35.93
N SER A 89 10.38 -13.90 -36.41
CA SER A 89 10.07 -14.54 -37.69
C SER A 89 8.69 -15.20 -37.68
N GLU A 90 7.90 -15.06 -38.76
CA GLU A 90 6.56 -15.68 -38.92
C GLU A 90 6.56 -17.22 -38.74
N THR A 91 7.71 -17.87 -38.88
CA THR A 91 7.88 -19.33 -38.73
C THR A 91 7.85 -19.85 -37.29
N THR A 92 7.95 -18.98 -36.28
CA THR A 92 7.79 -19.35 -34.86
C THR A 92 6.49 -18.79 -34.32
N LEU A 93 5.37 -19.28 -34.85
CA LEU A 93 4.03 -19.17 -34.24
C LEU A 93 3.96 -20.06 -32.99
N ASP A 94 4.82 -19.79 -32.01
CA ASP A 94 4.64 -20.33 -30.67
C ASP A 94 3.60 -19.47 -29.94
N SER A 95 2.82 -20.11 -29.06
CA SER A 95 1.75 -19.52 -28.24
C SER A 95 2.15 -18.27 -27.43
N ASN A 96 3.44 -17.95 -27.38
CA ASN A 96 4.01 -16.74 -26.83
C ASN A 96 3.65 -15.45 -27.59
N HIS A 97 3.23 -15.55 -28.86
CA HIS A 97 2.78 -14.38 -29.63
C HIS A 97 1.39 -13.87 -29.18
N PHE A 98 0.58 -14.73 -28.54
CA PHE A 98 -0.68 -14.30 -27.90
C PHE A 98 -0.43 -13.53 -26.59
N LEU A 99 0.71 -13.78 -25.94
CA LEU A 99 1.11 -13.13 -24.69
C LEU A 99 2.07 -11.97 -24.88
N GLY A 100 2.47 -11.62 -26.12
CA GLY A 100 3.28 -10.44 -26.43
C GLY A 100 4.67 -10.43 -25.77
N LYS A 101 5.38 -11.56 -25.80
CA LYS A 101 6.80 -11.63 -25.39
C LYS A 101 7.66 -12.03 -26.59
N CYS A 102 8.33 -11.07 -27.21
CA CYS A 102 9.43 -11.30 -28.14
C CYS A 102 10.73 -10.98 -27.38
N GLU A 103 11.54 -12.00 -27.05
CA GLU A 103 12.79 -11.80 -26.30
C GLU A 103 13.86 -11.02 -27.10
N ASN A 104 13.68 -10.90 -28.43
CA ASN A 104 14.60 -10.22 -29.34
C ASN A 104 14.05 -8.87 -29.86
N SER A 105 12.90 -8.37 -29.38
CA SER A 105 12.40 -7.08 -29.86
C SER A 105 13.20 -5.93 -29.25
N ARG A 106 13.96 -5.22 -30.08
CA ARG A 106 14.65 -4.00 -29.68
C ARG A 106 13.66 -2.84 -29.66
N SER A 107 13.62 -2.08 -28.56
CA SER A 107 12.72 -0.95 -28.41
C SER A 107 13.32 0.17 -27.60
N ILE A 108 12.87 1.39 -27.87
CA ILE A 108 13.27 2.59 -27.15
C ILE A 108 12.06 3.44 -26.81
N LEU A 109 12.07 3.97 -25.59
CA LEU A 109 11.08 4.93 -25.11
C LEU A 109 11.67 6.33 -25.21
N PHE A 110 10.84 7.30 -25.61
CA PHE A 110 11.24 8.69 -25.67
C PHE A 110 10.05 9.63 -25.50
N ILE A 111 10.34 10.86 -25.10
CA ILE A 111 9.36 11.94 -25.03
C ILE A 111 9.42 12.73 -26.33
N ALA A 112 8.26 12.99 -26.93
CA ALA A 112 8.16 13.84 -28.11
C ALA A 112 6.81 14.56 -28.17
N ASN A 113 6.73 15.54 -29.07
CA ASN A 113 5.49 16.17 -29.52
C ASN A 113 5.48 16.32 -31.06
N ASN A 114 4.42 16.93 -31.60
CA ASN A 114 4.22 17.11 -33.04
C ASN A 114 5.22 18.08 -33.72
N SER A 115 6.11 18.73 -32.97
CA SER A 115 7.13 19.67 -33.46
C SER A 115 8.56 19.12 -33.42
N ASP A 116 8.73 17.95 -32.81
CA ASP A 116 10.06 17.41 -32.53
C ASP A 116 10.66 16.69 -33.74
N THR A 117 11.96 16.86 -33.90
CA THR A 117 12.78 16.05 -34.82
C THR A 117 13.73 15.20 -34.00
N ILE A 118 13.64 13.88 -34.18
CA ILE A 118 14.39 12.90 -33.39
C ILE A 118 15.14 11.97 -34.33
N ARG A 119 16.42 11.74 -34.00
CA ARG A 119 17.31 10.83 -34.70
C ARG A 119 17.82 9.75 -33.76
N PHE A 120 17.82 8.52 -34.25
CA PHE A 120 18.37 7.35 -33.55
C PHE A 120 19.59 6.86 -34.32
N PRO A 121 20.80 7.37 -34.01
CA PRO A 121 22.03 6.94 -34.66
C PRO A 121 22.38 5.49 -34.26
N THR A 122 23.18 4.83 -35.10
CA THR A 122 23.79 3.53 -34.78
C THR A 122 24.94 3.71 -33.81
N SER A 123 25.05 2.85 -32.80
CA SER A 123 26.18 2.88 -31.87
C SER A 123 27.44 2.23 -32.46
N PHE A 124 28.58 2.38 -31.78
CA PHE A 124 29.88 1.79 -32.19
C PHE A 124 29.88 0.25 -32.27
N ALA A 125 28.86 -0.43 -31.76
CA ALA A 125 28.73 -1.89 -31.78
C ALA A 125 27.55 -2.37 -32.66
N ASP A 126 27.07 -1.52 -33.58
CA ASP A 126 25.90 -1.80 -34.43
C ASP A 126 24.62 -2.09 -33.62
N GLU A 127 24.59 -1.62 -32.36
CA GLU A 127 23.37 -1.63 -31.55
C GLU A 127 22.48 -0.47 -31.99
N VAL A 128 21.19 -0.76 -32.04
CA VAL A 128 20.17 0.13 -32.62
C VAL A 128 19.31 0.63 -31.49
N LEU A 129 18.89 1.90 -31.58
CA LEU A 129 18.02 2.52 -30.58
C LEU A 129 18.67 2.62 -29.17
N CYS A 130 19.97 2.88 -29.10
CA CYS A 130 20.70 3.09 -27.84
C CYS A 130 21.03 4.57 -27.56
N GLU A 131 20.82 5.46 -28.53
CA GLU A 131 21.10 6.89 -28.43
C GLU A 131 19.97 7.69 -29.06
N ILE A 132 19.70 8.88 -28.50
CA ILE A 132 18.69 9.80 -29.00
C ILE A 132 19.33 11.17 -29.23
N SER A 133 19.29 11.63 -30.47
CA SER A 133 19.60 13.02 -30.82
C SER A 133 18.29 13.73 -31.19
N SER A 134 17.89 14.73 -30.41
CA SER A 134 16.58 15.37 -30.53
C SER A 134 16.68 16.90 -30.46
N THR A 135 15.71 17.57 -31.08
CA THR A 135 15.47 19.01 -30.86
C THR A 135 14.90 19.30 -29.47
N ASN A 136 14.32 18.28 -28.82
CA ASN A 136 13.77 18.33 -27.47
C ASN A 136 14.75 17.67 -26.50
N ASP A 137 15.24 18.44 -25.53
CA ASP A 137 16.22 17.99 -24.54
C ASP A 137 15.68 16.91 -23.59
N LYS A 138 14.35 16.73 -23.53
CA LYS A 138 13.70 15.71 -22.70
C LYS A 138 13.58 14.35 -23.39
N SER A 139 13.81 14.27 -24.70
CA SER A 139 13.61 13.02 -25.44
C SER A 139 14.51 11.87 -24.96
N GLU A 140 15.73 12.17 -24.50
CA GLU A 140 16.70 11.19 -24.01
C GLU A 140 16.51 10.81 -22.52
N ALA A 141 15.61 11.48 -21.80
CA ALA A 141 15.53 11.37 -20.34
C ALA A 141 15.33 9.92 -19.84
N PHE A 142 14.57 9.10 -20.57
CA PHE A 142 14.34 7.71 -20.18
C PHE A 142 15.59 6.84 -20.33
N LEU A 143 16.42 7.04 -21.37
CA LEU A 143 17.71 6.35 -21.51
C LEU A 143 18.63 6.67 -20.34
N GLN A 144 18.68 7.95 -19.94
CA GLN A 144 19.50 8.39 -18.81
C GLN A 144 19.01 7.77 -17.49
N ILE A 145 17.70 7.61 -17.30
CA ILE A 145 17.14 6.92 -16.13
C ILE A 145 17.44 5.42 -16.15
N ASP A 146 17.40 4.78 -17.32
CA ASP A 146 17.78 3.37 -17.45
C ASP A 146 19.26 3.16 -17.08
N ALA A 147 20.16 4.07 -17.49
CA ALA A 147 21.54 4.05 -17.03
C ALA A 147 21.67 4.20 -15.49
N LEU A 148 20.92 5.13 -14.88
CA LEU A 148 20.89 5.29 -13.41
C LEU A 148 20.34 4.04 -12.70
N LYS A 149 19.38 3.33 -13.30
CA LYS A 149 18.83 2.07 -12.75
C LYS A 149 19.88 0.96 -12.76
N GLU A 150 20.71 0.88 -13.79
CA GLU A 150 21.82 -0.08 -13.85
C GLU A 150 22.90 0.24 -12.81
N GLU A 151 23.27 1.51 -12.66
CA GLU A 151 24.19 1.95 -11.59
C GLU A 151 23.63 1.64 -10.19
N MET A 152 22.33 1.88 -10.00
CA MET A 152 21.63 1.51 -8.78
C MET A 152 21.73 0.00 -8.53
N ALA A 153 21.42 -0.83 -9.52
CA ALA A 153 21.49 -2.28 -9.39
C ALA A 153 22.89 -2.75 -8.98
N PHE A 154 23.93 -2.15 -9.55
CA PHE A 154 25.33 -2.41 -9.20
C PHE A 154 25.64 -2.10 -7.73
N ASP A 155 25.23 -0.92 -7.24
CA ASP A 155 25.42 -0.49 -5.83
C ASP A 155 24.74 -1.44 -4.82
N PHE A 156 23.64 -2.11 -5.19
CA PHE A 156 22.97 -3.11 -4.35
C PHE A 156 23.62 -4.49 -4.43
N TYR A 157 24.25 -4.83 -5.54
CA TYR A 157 24.92 -6.11 -5.73
C TYR A 157 26.20 -6.23 -4.89
N ASP A 158 26.99 -5.16 -4.83
CA ASP A 158 28.32 -5.16 -4.18
C ASP A 158 28.27 -5.44 -2.67
N PHE A 159 27.23 -4.98 -1.95
CA PHE A 159 27.12 -5.18 -0.50
C PHE A 159 25.70 -5.54 -0.04
N ARG A 160 25.55 -6.75 0.53
CA ARG A 160 24.24 -7.31 0.93
C ARG A 160 23.74 -6.91 2.33
N SER A 161 24.48 -6.08 3.07
CA SER A 161 24.12 -5.75 4.46
C SER A 161 22.83 -4.92 4.52
N GLU A 162 22.03 -5.09 5.58
CA GLU A 162 20.80 -4.30 5.78
C GLU A 162 21.10 -2.80 5.88
N ALA A 163 22.24 -2.45 6.50
CA ALA A 163 22.71 -1.07 6.58
C ALA A 163 23.02 -0.48 5.19
N ASN A 164 23.71 -1.25 4.33
CA ASN A 164 23.98 -0.83 2.95
C ASN A 164 22.69 -0.64 2.16
N ARG A 165 21.77 -1.61 2.23
CA ARG A 165 20.48 -1.53 1.55
C ARG A 165 19.70 -0.28 1.95
N LYS A 166 19.67 0.06 3.24
CA LYS A 166 18.97 1.25 3.74
C LYS A 166 19.63 2.55 3.26
N LEU A 167 20.96 2.64 3.30
CA LEU A 167 21.71 3.82 2.85
C LEU A 167 21.54 4.04 1.34
N ASN A 168 21.75 2.98 0.54
CA ASN A 168 21.65 3.03 -0.91
C ASN A 168 20.23 3.28 -1.38
N SER A 169 19.21 2.71 -0.72
CA SER A 169 17.81 3.01 -1.05
C SER A 169 17.53 4.50 -0.91
N ARG A 170 17.98 5.13 0.17
CA ARG A 170 17.80 6.58 0.37
C ARG A 170 18.52 7.40 -0.69
N LYS A 171 19.80 7.08 -0.94
CA LYS A 171 20.63 7.75 -1.96
C LYS A 171 19.92 7.70 -3.31
N TRP A 172 19.58 6.51 -3.80
CA TRP A 172 19.04 6.32 -5.14
C TRP A 172 17.63 6.87 -5.34
N PHE A 173 16.75 6.77 -4.34
CA PHE A 173 15.44 7.43 -4.39
C PHE A 173 15.59 8.95 -4.53
N GLN A 174 16.47 9.56 -3.72
CA GLN A 174 16.75 10.98 -3.79
C GLN A 174 17.36 11.35 -5.16
N THR A 175 18.35 10.59 -5.66
CA THR A 175 18.97 10.83 -6.97
C THR A 175 17.96 10.78 -8.11
N LEU A 176 17.08 9.78 -8.14
CA LEU A 176 16.05 9.66 -9.18
C LEU A 176 15.02 10.80 -9.09
N GLN A 177 14.53 11.12 -7.89
CA GLN A 177 13.59 12.24 -7.69
C GLN A 177 14.20 13.59 -8.10
N GLU A 178 15.44 13.86 -7.70
CA GLU A 178 16.16 15.09 -8.06
C GLU A 178 16.41 15.17 -9.58
N PHE A 179 16.74 14.05 -10.22
CA PHE A 179 16.89 13.97 -11.67
C PHE A 179 15.59 14.36 -12.39
N GLY A 180 14.47 13.77 -11.98
CA GLY A 180 13.15 14.10 -12.52
C GLY A 180 12.77 15.57 -12.34
N LEU A 181 12.96 16.12 -11.14
CA LEU A 181 12.67 17.52 -10.83
C LEU A 181 13.51 18.49 -11.65
N LYS A 182 14.80 18.20 -11.85
CA LYS A 182 15.72 19.06 -12.60
C LYS A 182 15.30 19.22 -14.07
N LEU A 183 14.68 18.19 -14.63
CA LEU A 183 14.24 18.20 -16.03
C LEU A 183 12.94 18.97 -16.27
N ASP A 184 12.18 19.33 -15.22
CA ASP A 184 10.91 20.05 -15.33
C ASP A 184 9.92 19.39 -16.32
N GLU A 185 9.91 18.06 -16.30
CA GLU A 185 9.11 17.24 -17.19
C GLU A 185 8.44 16.11 -16.40
N PRO A 186 7.15 16.27 -16.02
CA PRO A 186 6.41 15.28 -15.23
C PRO A 186 6.36 13.88 -15.85
N LEU A 187 6.46 13.73 -17.17
CA LEU A 187 6.52 12.41 -17.81
C LEU A 187 7.78 11.62 -17.42
N VAL A 188 8.89 12.32 -17.18
CA VAL A 188 10.14 11.72 -16.67
C VAL A 188 9.92 11.17 -15.27
N GLU A 189 9.25 11.94 -14.43
CA GLU A 189 8.92 11.55 -13.07
C GLU A 189 7.93 10.37 -13.02
N LEU A 190 6.99 10.29 -13.97
CA LEU A 190 6.12 9.11 -14.12
C LEU A 190 6.89 7.83 -14.47
N TYR A 191 7.92 7.93 -15.32
CA TYR A 191 8.78 6.79 -15.65
C TYR A 191 9.56 6.30 -14.42
N ILE A 192 10.11 7.23 -13.63
CA ILE A 192 10.76 6.93 -12.35
C ILE A 192 9.75 6.30 -11.38
N PHE A 193 8.56 6.89 -11.29
CA PHE A 193 7.50 6.41 -10.41
C PHE A 193 7.09 4.99 -10.76
N ASP A 194 6.93 4.64 -12.04
CA ASP A 194 6.61 3.28 -12.47
C ASP A 194 7.60 2.26 -11.88
N PHE A 195 8.90 2.56 -12.01
CA PHE A 195 9.98 1.71 -11.48
C PHE A 195 10.00 1.62 -9.95
N LEU A 196 9.83 2.74 -9.24
CA LEU A 196 9.90 2.79 -7.77
C LEU A 196 8.68 2.18 -7.08
N SER A 197 7.51 2.28 -7.71
CA SER A 197 6.23 1.82 -7.16
C SER A 197 5.82 0.41 -7.61
N ASP A 198 6.59 -0.24 -8.49
CA ASP A 198 6.30 -1.63 -8.90
C ASP A 198 6.40 -2.59 -7.71
N LYS A 199 5.26 -3.21 -7.36
CA LYS A 199 5.12 -4.17 -6.25
C LYS A 199 6.04 -5.39 -6.35
N ARG A 200 6.53 -5.69 -7.55
CA ARG A 200 7.45 -6.81 -7.82
C ARG A 200 8.91 -6.45 -7.57
N ASN A 201 9.22 -5.15 -7.46
CA ASN A 201 10.57 -4.63 -7.33
C ASN A 201 10.97 -4.51 -5.85
N GLU A 202 12.28 -4.60 -5.56
CA GLU A 202 12.81 -4.43 -4.20
C GLU A 202 12.60 -3.00 -3.64
N THR A 203 12.42 -2.04 -4.54
CA THR A 203 12.17 -0.62 -4.26
C THR A 203 10.83 -0.36 -3.57
N TYR A 204 9.81 -1.18 -3.82
CA TYR A 204 8.43 -0.94 -3.37
C TYR A 204 8.29 -0.74 -1.86
N SER A 205 9.03 -1.53 -1.08
CA SER A 205 9.00 -1.46 0.39
C SER A 205 9.54 -0.12 0.94
N TYR A 206 10.44 0.52 0.20
CA TYR A 206 10.97 1.84 0.51
C TYR A 206 10.02 2.93 0.03
N TYR A 207 9.53 2.80 -1.21
CA TYR A 207 8.52 3.69 -1.79
C TYR A 207 7.31 3.88 -0.87
N LEU A 208 6.71 2.79 -0.36
CA LEU A 208 5.56 2.88 0.56
C LEU A 208 5.86 3.67 1.85
N LYS A 209 7.12 3.72 2.30
CA LYS A 209 7.51 4.52 3.47
C LYS A 209 7.77 5.98 3.11
N ASP A 210 8.24 6.21 1.88
CA ASP A 210 8.55 7.53 1.32
C ASP A 210 7.26 8.29 0.99
N VAL A 211 6.29 7.65 0.32
CA VAL A 211 5.00 8.26 -0.06
C VAL A 211 4.18 8.77 1.14
N ALA A 212 4.36 8.17 2.32
CA ALA A 212 3.69 8.63 3.55
C ALA A 212 4.33 9.87 4.21
N LYS A 213 5.50 10.30 3.76
CA LYS A 213 6.29 11.36 4.43
C LYS A 213 6.76 12.47 3.49
N ASN A 214 6.91 12.15 2.21
CA ASN A 214 7.53 13.00 1.22
C ASN A 214 6.45 13.57 0.30
N ASP A 215 6.35 14.90 0.25
CA ASP A 215 5.36 15.62 -0.58
C ASP A 215 5.69 15.54 -2.09
N TYR A 216 6.82 14.94 -2.46
CA TYR A 216 7.26 14.75 -3.85
C TYR A 216 6.14 14.24 -4.78
N TYR A 217 5.44 13.18 -4.37
CA TYR A 217 4.39 12.54 -5.18
C TYR A 217 3.14 13.40 -5.31
N GLU A 218 2.76 14.10 -4.24
CA GLU A 218 1.65 15.06 -4.28
C GLU A 218 1.99 16.23 -5.21
N ASN A 219 3.21 16.74 -5.13
CA ASN A 219 3.68 17.81 -6.00
C ASN A 219 3.78 17.35 -7.47
N LEU A 220 4.13 16.09 -7.73
CA LEU A 220 4.10 15.51 -9.08
C LEU A 220 2.66 15.45 -9.60
N SER A 221 1.70 15.04 -8.76
CA SER A 221 0.27 15.06 -9.12
C SER A 221 -0.20 16.44 -9.57
N GLN A 222 0.22 17.49 -8.85
CA GLN A 222 -0.08 18.88 -9.20
C GLN A 222 0.55 19.31 -10.52
N ARG A 223 1.85 19.00 -10.74
CA ARG A 223 2.54 19.32 -12.00
C ARG A 223 1.93 18.59 -13.19
N LEU A 224 1.48 17.35 -13.02
CA LEU A 224 0.78 16.59 -14.05
C LEU A 224 -0.55 17.24 -14.41
N GLU A 225 -1.35 17.66 -13.42
CA GLU A 225 -2.61 18.35 -13.67
C GLU A 225 -2.41 19.71 -14.36
N GLU A 226 -1.37 20.45 -13.98
CA GLU A 226 -1.05 21.75 -14.57
C GLU A 226 -0.56 21.63 -16.03
N LYS A 227 0.36 20.70 -16.29
CA LYS A 227 1.01 20.55 -17.62
C LYS A 227 0.23 19.65 -18.58
N TYR A 228 -0.45 18.64 -18.06
CA TYR A 228 -1.17 17.61 -18.83
C TYR A 228 -2.56 17.33 -18.25
N PRO A 229 -3.48 18.32 -18.29
CA PRO A 229 -4.83 18.16 -17.76
C PRO A 229 -5.64 17.17 -18.61
N ASN A 230 -6.51 16.39 -17.97
CA ASN A 230 -7.44 15.44 -18.62
C ASN A 230 -6.76 14.35 -19.47
N THR A 231 -5.52 13.97 -19.18
CA THR A 231 -4.87 12.83 -19.83
C THR A 231 -5.06 11.55 -19.00
N VAL A 232 -4.98 10.40 -19.67
CA VAL A 232 -5.17 9.08 -19.04
C VAL A 232 -4.12 8.83 -17.96
N PHE A 233 -2.85 9.15 -18.24
CA PHE A 233 -1.77 8.96 -17.27
C PHE A 233 -1.91 9.86 -16.03
N THR A 234 -2.45 11.08 -16.17
CA THR A 234 -2.65 11.99 -15.04
C THR A 234 -3.73 11.45 -14.09
N GLU A 235 -4.88 11.02 -14.64
CA GLU A 235 -5.96 10.43 -13.85
C GLU A 235 -5.53 9.11 -13.17
N LEU A 236 -4.79 8.26 -13.91
CA LEU A 236 -4.25 7.01 -13.38
C LEU A 236 -3.31 7.27 -12.20
N TYR A 237 -2.38 8.22 -12.36
CA TYR A 237 -1.43 8.60 -11.31
C TYR A 237 -2.11 9.12 -10.05
N GLN A 238 -3.06 10.06 -10.20
CA GLN A 238 -3.83 10.62 -9.11
C GLN A 238 -4.54 9.54 -8.29
N THR A 239 -5.17 8.58 -9.00
CA THR A 239 -5.90 7.47 -8.38
C THR A 239 -4.96 6.52 -7.62
N GLU A 240 -3.81 6.20 -8.22
CA GLU A 240 -2.81 5.33 -7.59
C GLU A 240 -2.19 5.96 -6.34
N ILE A 241 -1.77 7.24 -6.41
CA ILE A 241 -1.18 7.95 -5.27
C ILE A 241 -2.17 8.10 -4.12
N ALA A 242 -3.42 8.46 -4.40
CA ALA A 242 -4.44 8.56 -3.35
C ALA A 242 -4.62 7.22 -2.62
N THR A 243 -4.56 6.11 -3.35
CA THR A 243 -4.67 4.75 -2.79
C THR A 243 -3.43 4.40 -1.96
N ASP A 244 -2.24 4.65 -2.48
CA ASP A 244 -0.97 4.30 -1.82
C ASP A 244 -0.74 5.12 -0.55
N GLN A 245 -1.08 6.42 -0.56
CA GLN A 245 -1.05 7.28 0.63
C GLN A 245 -1.97 6.74 1.73
N GLN A 246 -3.17 6.26 1.38
CA GLN A 246 -4.08 5.64 2.35
C GLN A 246 -3.48 4.38 2.96
N ILE A 247 -2.95 3.48 2.13
CA ILE A 247 -2.31 2.24 2.59
C ILE A 247 -1.12 2.55 3.51
N ALA A 248 -0.29 3.51 3.12
CA ALA A 248 0.90 3.87 3.87
C ALA A 248 0.56 4.52 5.23
N ASN A 249 -0.51 5.31 5.30
CA ASN A 249 -1.00 5.94 6.53
C ASN A 249 -1.78 5.00 7.45
N GLN A 250 -2.52 4.02 6.93
CA GLN A 250 -3.25 3.03 7.72
C GLN A 250 -2.34 2.14 8.58
N ASN A 251 -1.11 1.89 8.13
CA ASN A 251 -0.11 1.14 8.89
C ASN A 251 0.37 1.85 10.18
N LYS A 252 -0.09 3.08 10.46
CA LYS A 252 0.41 3.92 11.56
C LYS A 252 -0.41 3.86 12.86
N SER A 253 -1.63 3.32 12.92
CA SER A 253 -2.50 3.54 14.10
C SER A 253 -3.31 2.35 14.67
N ILE A 254 -3.46 1.22 13.98
CA ILE A 254 -4.41 0.19 14.44
C ILE A 254 -3.87 -0.65 15.62
N TYR A 255 -2.56 -0.83 15.74
CA TYR A 255 -1.97 -1.74 16.74
C TYR A 255 -1.55 -1.11 18.08
N SER A 256 -1.56 0.22 18.21
CA SER A 256 -1.02 0.89 19.41
C SER A 256 -2.06 1.06 20.53
N ASN A 257 -3.29 1.46 20.19
CA ASN A 257 -4.25 1.92 21.20
C ASN A 257 -5.24 0.84 21.65
N TRP A 258 -5.50 -0.18 20.83
CA TRP A 258 -6.46 -1.24 21.17
C TRP A 258 -6.02 -2.07 22.38
N LYS A 259 -4.71 -2.22 22.60
CA LYS A 259 -4.15 -2.94 23.76
C LYS A 259 -4.57 -2.29 25.09
N TRP A 260 -4.61 -0.95 25.13
CA TRP A 260 -5.03 -0.20 26.31
C TRP A 260 -6.54 -0.28 26.54
N ILE A 261 -7.34 -0.22 25.47
CA ILE A 261 -8.79 -0.40 25.53
C ILE A 261 -9.12 -1.81 26.05
N LEU A 262 -8.48 -2.84 25.49
CA LEU A 262 -8.68 -4.23 25.89
C LEU A 262 -8.25 -4.46 27.35
N GLY A 263 -7.11 -3.89 27.75
CA GLY A 263 -6.62 -3.93 29.13
C GLY A 263 -7.57 -3.24 30.11
N GLY A 264 -8.12 -2.09 29.73
CA GLY A 264 -9.11 -1.35 30.52
C GLY A 264 -10.41 -2.12 30.71
N LEU A 265 -10.95 -2.73 29.64
CA LEU A 265 -12.15 -3.57 29.72
C LEU A 265 -11.94 -4.81 30.60
N LEU A 266 -10.76 -5.43 30.51
CA LEU A 266 -10.41 -6.61 31.32
C LEU A 266 -10.25 -6.23 32.79
N ALA A 267 -9.61 -5.10 33.10
CA ALA A 267 -9.51 -4.57 34.46
C ALA A 267 -10.89 -4.23 35.05
N LEU A 268 -11.77 -3.59 34.26
CA LEU A 268 -13.13 -3.29 34.66
C LEU A 268 -13.93 -4.57 34.96
N SER A 269 -13.82 -5.59 34.11
CA SER A 269 -14.46 -6.91 34.31
C SER A 269 -13.99 -7.59 35.59
N ILE A 270 -12.68 -7.57 35.88
CA ILE A 270 -12.12 -8.12 37.11
C ILE A 270 -12.63 -7.36 38.33
N LEU A 271 -12.58 -6.02 38.31
CA LEU A 271 -13.07 -5.19 39.41
C LEU A 271 -14.55 -5.42 39.69
N LEU A 272 -15.36 -5.56 38.64
CA LEU A 272 -16.79 -5.78 38.76
C LEU A 272 -17.10 -7.16 39.35
N ASN A 273 -16.38 -8.20 38.94
CA ASN A 273 -16.49 -9.54 39.53
C ASN A 273 -16.05 -9.55 41.00
N ILE A 274 -14.93 -8.90 41.34
CA ILE A 274 -14.46 -8.75 42.72
C ILE A 274 -15.52 -8.03 43.57
N PHE A 275 -16.08 -6.93 43.05
CA PHE A 275 -17.14 -6.18 43.72
C PHE A 275 -18.39 -7.03 43.97
N LEU A 276 -18.84 -7.80 42.98
CA LEU A 276 -19.99 -8.71 43.11
C LEU A 276 -19.74 -9.79 44.17
N LEU A 277 -18.53 -10.36 44.22
CA LEU A 277 -18.16 -11.35 45.24
C LEU A 277 -18.16 -10.75 46.66
N PHE A 278 -17.63 -9.54 46.83
CA PHE A 278 -17.66 -8.85 48.12
C PHE A 278 -19.10 -8.51 48.54
N ARG A 279 -19.94 -8.07 47.60
CA ARG A 279 -21.34 -7.77 47.86
C ARG A 279 -22.10 -9.03 48.30
N HIS A 280 -21.88 -10.16 47.64
CA HIS A 280 -22.51 -11.43 48.01
C HIS A 280 -22.10 -11.88 49.42
N LYS A 281 -20.80 -11.84 49.75
CA LYS A 281 -20.30 -12.18 51.10
C LYS A 281 -20.87 -11.28 52.19
N SER A 282 -20.98 -9.98 51.93
CA SER A 282 -21.53 -9.01 52.90
C SER A 282 -23.01 -9.29 53.21
N LEU A 283 -23.83 -9.59 52.19
CA LEU A 283 -25.24 -9.91 52.36
C LEU A 283 -25.45 -11.21 53.16
N GLN A 284 -24.68 -12.25 52.88
CA GLN A 284 -24.74 -13.51 53.64
C GLN A 284 -24.34 -13.32 55.11
N LYS A 285 -23.29 -12.52 55.39
CA LYS A 285 -22.86 -12.22 56.76
C LYS A 285 -23.94 -11.47 57.55
N ASN A 286 -24.61 -10.50 56.93
CA ASN A 286 -25.70 -9.76 57.57
C ASN A 286 -26.90 -10.66 57.87
N HIS A 287 -27.25 -11.58 56.96
CA HIS A 287 -28.34 -12.53 57.20
C HIS A 287 -28.03 -13.48 58.37
N LYS A 288 -26.82 -14.05 58.43
CA LYS A 288 -26.39 -14.92 59.55
C LYS A 288 -26.43 -14.17 60.90
N ASN A 289 -25.91 -12.96 60.95
CA ASN A 289 -25.92 -12.13 62.17
C ASN A 289 -27.35 -11.80 62.63
N SER A 290 -28.24 -11.45 61.70
CA SER A 290 -29.65 -11.17 62.02
C SER A 290 -30.41 -12.41 62.52
N THR A 291 -30.04 -13.59 62.02
CA THR A 291 -30.66 -14.87 62.40
C THR A 291 -30.16 -15.33 63.78
N LEU A 292 -28.86 -15.21 64.07
CA LEU A 292 -28.31 -15.48 65.40
C LEU A 292 -28.90 -14.55 66.47
N GLY A 293 -29.15 -13.29 66.13
CA GLY A 293 -29.73 -12.29 67.04
C GLY A 293 -31.15 -12.60 67.52
N LYS A 294 -31.89 -13.50 66.85
CA LYS A 294 -33.23 -13.95 67.25
C LYS A 294 -33.23 -15.07 68.29
N LEU A 295 -32.06 -15.66 68.57
CA LEU A 295 -31.90 -16.79 69.48
C LEU A 295 -31.47 -16.33 70.88
N THR A 296 -31.92 -17.04 71.90
CA THR A 296 -31.44 -16.84 73.28
C THR A 296 -30.00 -17.34 73.44
N ALA A 297 -29.29 -16.87 74.47
CA ALA A 297 -27.89 -17.28 74.72
C ALA A 297 -27.72 -18.82 74.84
N GLN A 298 -28.70 -19.53 75.41
CA GLN A 298 -28.66 -20.99 75.52
C GLN A 298 -28.92 -21.68 74.17
N GLU A 299 -29.84 -21.13 73.37
CA GLU A 299 -30.13 -21.61 72.00
C GLU A 299 -28.92 -21.39 71.07
N GLN A 300 -28.22 -20.27 71.18
CA GLN A 300 -26.98 -20.01 70.43
C GLN A 300 -25.87 -21.01 70.78
N LYS A 301 -25.69 -21.34 72.07
CA LYS A 301 -24.75 -22.38 72.50
C LYS A 301 -25.09 -23.74 71.88
N ILE A 302 -26.38 -24.11 71.87
CA ILE A 302 -26.84 -25.37 71.27
C ILE A 302 -26.63 -25.38 69.76
N VAL A 303 -26.90 -24.28 69.05
CA VAL A 303 -26.59 -24.17 67.60
C VAL A 303 -25.10 -24.33 67.34
N ASN A 304 -24.22 -23.72 68.15
CA ASN A 304 -22.77 -23.86 68.00
C ASN A 304 -22.31 -25.31 68.19
N GLU A 305 -22.86 -26.04 69.16
CA GLU A 305 -22.54 -27.47 69.32
C GLU A 305 -23.15 -28.34 68.20
N ILE A 306 -24.28 -27.93 67.60
CA ILE A 306 -24.85 -28.58 66.41
C ILE A 306 -23.94 -28.42 65.19
N LEU A 307 -23.34 -27.24 65.01
CA LEU A 307 -22.39 -26.94 63.93
C LEU A 307 -21.05 -27.67 64.07
N LYS A 308 -20.72 -28.14 65.27
CA LYS A 308 -19.57 -29.04 65.55
C LYS A 308 -19.91 -30.52 65.37
N ASP A 309 -21.04 -30.84 64.73
CA ASP A 309 -21.52 -32.20 64.48
C ASP A 309 -21.80 -33.07 65.72
N LYS A 310 -21.94 -32.48 66.91
CA LYS A 310 -22.15 -33.23 68.16
C LYS A 310 -23.56 -33.79 68.32
N THR A 311 -23.71 -35.04 68.73
CA THR A 311 -25.00 -35.66 69.03
C THR A 311 -25.71 -34.98 70.20
N ASN A 312 -27.04 -35.10 70.30
CA ASN A 312 -27.79 -34.50 71.41
C ASN A 312 -27.30 -34.98 72.80
N LYS A 313 -26.69 -36.17 72.87
CA LYS A 313 -26.11 -36.74 74.09
C LYS A 313 -24.81 -36.03 74.45
N GLU A 314 -23.95 -35.78 73.47
CA GLU A 314 -22.70 -35.01 73.66
C GLU A 314 -23.00 -33.56 74.02
N ILE A 315 -23.98 -32.93 73.34
CA ILE A 315 -24.43 -31.56 73.65
C ILE A 315 -24.95 -31.47 75.10
N ALA A 316 -25.70 -32.48 75.55
CA ALA A 316 -26.21 -32.55 76.92
C ALA A 316 -25.06 -32.61 77.94
N SER A 317 -24.06 -33.44 77.67
CA SER A 317 -22.84 -33.56 78.49
C SER A 317 -22.04 -32.26 78.52
N ASP A 318 -21.81 -31.62 77.38
CA ASP A 318 -20.96 -30.43 77.27
C ASP A 318 -21.61 -29.17 77.86
N LEU A 319 -22.94 -29.08 77.80
CA LEU A 319 -23.69 -27.95 78.35
C LEU A 319 -24.20 -28.23 79.78
N PHE A 320 -23.88 -29.38 80.37
CA PHE A 320 -24.32 -29.82 81.70
C PHE A 320 -25.85 -29.73 81.89
N ILE A 321 -26.62 -30.15 80.88
CA ILE A 321 -28.09 -30.16 80.91
C ILE A 321 -28.62 -31.55 80.53
N SER A 322 -29.90 -31.82 80.84
CA SER A 322 -30.50 -33.11 80.50
C SER A 322 -30.75 -33.26 78.99
N LEU A 323 -30.79 -34.51 78.51
CA LEU A 323 -31.11 -34.82 77.11
C LEU A 323 -32.49 -34.29 76.69
N SER A 324 -33.48 -34.29 77.60
CA SER A 324 -34.81 -33.74 77.33
C SER A 324 -34.79 -32.21 77.20
N THR A 325 -33.95 -31.53 77.99
CA THR A 325 -33.71 -30.08 77.88
C THR A 325 -33.10 -29.73 76.51
N VAL A 326 -32.11 -30.50 76.04
CA VAL A 326 -31.52 -30.32 74.69
C VAL A 326 -32.57 -30.48 73.60
N LYS A 327 -33.38 -31.55 73.65
CA LYS A 327 -34.48 -31.77 72.67
C LYS A 327 -35.49 -30.61 72.67
N THR A 328 -35.80 -30.06 73.84
CA THR A 328 -36.73 -28.93 73.97
C THR A 328 -36.17 -27.67 73.32
N HIS A 329 -34.90 -27.35 73.58
CA HIS A 329 -34.23 -26.23 72.92
C HIS A 329 -34.13 -26.43 71.40
N ILE A 330 -33.85 -27.64 70.91
CA ILE A 330 -33.84 -27.94 69.46
C ILE A 330 -35.23 -27.75 68.83
N ASN A 331 -36.30 -28.20 69.50
CA ASN A 331 -37.66 -27.95 69.02
C ASN A 331 -38.00 -26.45 68.99
N ASN A 332 -37.51 -25.67 69.95
CA ASN A 332 -37.67 -24.22 69.94
C ASN A 332 -36.83 -23.54 68.84
N LEU A 333 -35.63 -24.07 68.55
CA LEU A 333 -34.81 -23.65 67.40
C LEU A 333 -35.56 -23.88 66.08
N TYR A 334 -36.15 -25.05 65.87
CA TYR A 334 -36.96 -25.35 64.68
C TYR A 334 -38.08 -24.32 64.47
N LYS A 335 -38.81 -23.98 65.54
CA LYS A 335 -39.88 -22.99 65.48
C LYS A 335 -39.37 -21.57 65.22
N LYS A 336 -38.31 -21.14 65.91
CA LYS A 336 -37.76 -19.76 65.79
C LYS A 336 -37.03 -19.51 64.49
N LEU A 337 -36.40 -20.53 63.93
CA LEU A 337 -35.66 -20.47 62.67
C LEU A 337 -36.52 -20.86 61.46
N ASN A 338 -37.74 -21.35 61.69
CA ASN A 338 -38.65 -21.87 60.66
C ASN A 338 -38.00 -22.97 59.80
N VAL A 339 -37.35 -23.93 60.47
CA VAL A 339 -36.66 -25.07 59.83
C VAL A 339 -37.18 -26.38 60.43
N SER A 340 -37.11 -27.45 59.64
CA SER A 340 -37.72 -28.74 59.98
C SER A 340 -36.70 -29.82 60.38
N SER A 341 -35.42 -29.59 60.08
CA SER A 341 -34.35 -30.58 60.27
C SER A 341 -33.09 -29.97 60.88
N ARG A 342 -32.25 -30.83 61.45
CA ARG A 342 -30.94 -30.46 62.00
C ARG A 342 -29.99 -30.01 60.87
N GLU A 343 -30.13 -30.61 59.72
CA GLU A 343 -29.39 -30.36 58.49
C GLU A 343 -29.72 -28.97 57.94
N GLU A 344 -30.99 -28.57 57.98
CA GLU A 344 -31.40 -27.19 57.64
C GLU A 344 -30.80 -26.16 58.61
N ILE A 345 -30.72 -26.45 59.92
CA ILE A 345 -30.00 -25.57 60.87
C ILE A 345 -28.54 -25.41 60.43
N LYS A 346 -27.86 -26.51 60.07
CA LYS A 346 -26.47 -26.42 59.60
C LYS A 346 -26.36 -25.60 58.31
N SER A 347 -27.23 -25.85 57.32
CA SER A 347 -27.24 -25.11 56.06
C SER A 347 -27.53 -23.62 56.23
N LEU A 348 -28.30 -23.23 57.25
CA LEU A 348 -28.63 -21.83 57.52
C LEU A 348 -27.44 -21.04 58.08
N PHE A 349 -26.50 -21.72 58.74
CA PHE A 349 -25.34 -21.08 59.40
C PHE A 349 -23.97 -21.46 58.78
N SER A 350 -23.89 -22.48 57.91
CA SER A 350 -22.73 -22.80 57.04
C SER A 350 -22.51 -21.73 55.99
#